data_AF-A0A943GT15-F1
#
_entry.id   AF-A0A943GT15-F1
#
_cell.length_a   1.000
_cell.length_b   1.000
_cell.length_c   1.000
_cell.angle_alpha   90.00
_cell.angle_beta   90.00
_cell.angle_gamma   90.00
#
_symmetry.space_group_name_H-M   'P 1'
#
loop_
_entity.id
_entity.type
_entity.pdbx_description
1 polymer ?
#
loop_
_entity_poly.entity_id
_entity_poly.type
_entity_poly.pdbx_seq_one_letter_code
_entity_poly.pdbx_strand_id
1 'polypeptide(L)'
;MAYSKRNNALEFYRFVFIVFIFFMHFRSYGGFEGDKNYFAGGYLGVEYFFILSGFFMMQKIEKLFASNNSLNPEKSTVSFFAARVKRLYPLYIFSLFLFMLALKIVKPEYGLLSHAKDGFADFFMLQVFFEKEPVNLHLWFVSGLLWGSFLAYYLAVKYREKYTCIIAPLAFLGFAGYCFTNFGKIDITSISPVFLGAFFRAFSEIGIGCTLYCIYNKLKNRDFSKLDKNHALRFGNHIAASVRIYRVARALEYS
;
A
#
# COMPACT_ATOMS: atom_id res chain seq x y z
N MET A 1 -0.17 29.21 -13.93
CA MET A 1 -0.12 27.85 -13.32
C MET A 1 0.65 26.93 -14.25
N ALA A 2 1.86 26.52 -13.89
CA ALA A 2 2.59 25.53 -14.69
C ALA A 2 1.97 24.14 -14.47
N TYR A 3 1.31 23.59 -15.49
CA TYR A 3 0.86 22.21 -15.48
C TYR A 3 2.09 21.30 -15.35
N SER A 4 2.27 20.61 -14.23
CA SER A 4 3.30 19.58 -14.13
C SER A 4 2.96 18.48 -15.14
N LYS A 5 3.86 18.19 -16.08
CA LYS A 5 3.69 17.12 -17.08
C LYS A 5 3.36 15.81 -16.36
N ARG A 6 2.14 15.29 -16.59
CA ARG A 6 1.65 14.05 -15.99
C ARG A 6 2.52 12.88 -16.50
N ASN A 7 2.89 11.97 -15.61
CA ASN A 7 3.69 10.80 -16.00
C ASN A 7 2.77 9.70 -16.51
N ASN A 8 2.62 9.62 -17.84
CA ASN A 8 1.72 8.68 -18.51
C ASN A 8 2.00 7.22 -18.17
N ALA A 9 3.27 6.83 -17.95
CA ALA A 9 3.61 5.47 -17.56
C ALA A 9 3.05 5.12 -16.17
N LEU A 10 3.16 6.04 -15.21
CA LEU A 10 2.59 5.83 -13.87
C LEU A 10 1.06 5.74 -13.90
N GLU A 11 0.41 6.56 -14.72
CA GLU A 11 -1.05 6.48 -14.90
C GLU A 11 -1.47 5.15 -15.53
N PHE A 12 -0.73 4.67 -16.53
CA PHE A 12 -0.95 3.36 -17.12
C PHE A 12 -0.83 2.24 -16.08
N TYR A 13 0.24 2.24 -15.28
CA TYR A 13 0.39 1.23 -14.22
C TYR A 13 -0.71 1.33 -13.17
N ARG A 14 -1.11 2.53 -12.73
CA ARG A 14 -2.26 2.68 -11.82
C ARG A 14 -3.52 2.07 -12.40
N PHE A 15 -3.80 2.32 -13.67
CA PHE A 15 -4.96 1.74 -14.35
C PHE A 15 -4.86 0.20 -14.37
N VAL A 16 -3.73 -0.36 -14.78
CA VAL A 16 -3.52 -1.82 -14.79
C VAL A 16 -3.73 -2.42 -13.40
N PHE A 17 -3.10 -1.88 -12.35
CA PHE A 17 -3.27 -2.42 -11.00
C PHE A 17 -4.71 -2.29 -10.46
N ILE A 18 -5.44 -1.22 -10.81
CA ILE A 18 -6.87 -1.10 -10.47
C ILE A 18 -7.69 -2.21 -11.14
N VAL A 19 -7.43 -2.50 -12.42
CA VAL A 19 -8.12 -3.58 -13.15
C VAL A 19 -7.85 -4.94 -12.50
N PHE A 20 -6.61 -5.22 -12.10
CA PHE A 20 -6.25 -6.46 -11.40
C PHE A 20 -6.95 -6.57 -10.03
N ILE A 21 -6.98 -5.49 -9.25
CA ILE A 21 -7.68 -5.46 -7.96
C ILE A 21 -9.17 -5.70 -8.16
N PHE A 22 -9.77 -5.05 -9.16
CA PHE A 22 -11.18 -5.21 -9.51
C PHE A 22 -11.50 -6.67 -9.81
N PHE A 23 -10.85 -7.28 -10.82
CA PHE A 23 -11.14 -8.66 -11.19
C PHE A 23 -10.84 -9.67 -10.07
N MET A 24 -9.84 -9.40 -9.22
CA MET A 24 -9.58 -10.23 -8.04
C MET A 24 -10.77 -10.24 -7.06
N HIS A 25 -11.42 -9.10 -6.83
CA HIS A 25 -12.59 -9.03 -5.95
C HIS A 25 -13.85 -9.67 -6.56
N PHE A 26 -13.96 -9.66 -7.89
CA PHE A 26 -15.05 -10.31 -8.62
C PHE A 26 -14.77 -11.78 -8.95
N ARG A 27 -13.64 -12.36 -8.50
CA ARG A 27 -13.27 -13.74 -8.85
C ARG A 27 -14.28 -14.81 -8.44
N SER A 28 -15.04 -14.54 -7.38
CA SER A 28 -16.11 -15.42 -6.89
C SER A 28 -17.41 -15.27 -7.69
N TYR A 29 -17.41 -14.47 -8.76
CA TYR A 29 -18.53 -14.23 -9.64
C TYR A 29 -18.10 -14.45 -11.10
N GLY A 30 -18.95 -15.08 -11.92
CA GLY A 30 -18.72 -15.20 -13.36
C GLY A 30 -17.75 -16.30 -13.82
N GLY A 31 -17.60 -17.40 -13.05
CA GLY A 31 -16.88 -18.59 -13.51
C GLY A 31 -15.34 -18.53 -13.40
N PHE A 32 -14.81 -17.53 -12.68
CA PHE A 32 -13.38 -17.41 -12.36
C PHE A 32 -13.00 -18.09 -11.03
N GLU A 33 -13.84 -19.00 -10.54
CA GLU A 33 -13.68 -19.63 -9.23
C GLU A 33 -12.47 -20.60 -9.22
N GLY A 34 -11.63 -20.50 -8.19
CA GLY A 34 -10.49 -21.40 -7.96
C GLY A 34 -9.17 -20.69 -7.63
N ASP A 35 -8.33 -21.34 -6.81
CA ASP A 35 -7.04 -20.82 -6.33
C ASP A 35 -5.97 -20.65 -7.43
N LYS A 36 -6.25 -21.12 -8.65
CA LYS A 36 -5.34 -21.07 -9.82
C LYS A 36 -5.85 -20.15 -10.94
N ASN A 37 -6.65 -19.14 -10.62
CA ASN A 37 -7.07 -18.16 -11.62
C ASN A 37 -5.98 -17.10 -11.88
N TYR A 38 -6.00 -16.50 -13.07
CA TYR A 38 -5.01 -15.50 -13.48
C TYR A 38 -5.00 -14.22 -12.62
N PHE A 39 -6.04 -14.01 -11.81
CA PHE A 39 -6.22 -12.81 -10.97
C PHE A 39 -6.00 -13.07 -9.47
N ALA A 40 -5.57 -14.27 -9.08
CA ALA A 40 -5.34 -14.63 -7.67
C ALA A 40 -4.32 -13.69 -7.00
N GLY A 41 -3.32 -13.23 -7.77
CA GLY A 41 -2.32 -12.26 -7.32
C GLY A 41 -2.76 -10.79 -7.38
N GLY A 42 -4.00 -10.48 -7.75
CA GLY A 42 -4.47 -9.10 -7.93
C GLY A 42 -4.46 -8.26 -6.65
N TYR A 43 -4.41 -8.90 -5.47
CA TYR A 43 -4.18 -8.20 -4.21
C TYR A 43 -2.87 -7.41 -4.21
N LEU A 44 -1.84 -7.85 -4.96
CA LEU A 44 -0.54 -7.17 -5.09
C LEU A 44 -0.62 -5.76 -5.69
N GLY A 45 -1.76 -5.41 -6.31
CA GLY A 45 -1.99 -4.04 -6.74
C GLY A 45 -2.04 -3.07 -5.55
N VAL A 46 -2.45 -3.52 -4.37
CA VAL A 46 -2.52 -2.71 -3.16
C VAL A 46 -1.12 -2.25 -2.72
N GLU A 47 -0.15 -3.18 -2.75
CA GLU A 47 1.27 -2.95 -2.46
C GLU A 47 1.83 -1.83 -3.34
N TYR A 48 1.51 -1.88 -4.64
CA TYR A 48 1.94 -0.85 -5.58
C TYR A 48 1.46 0.55 -5.14
N PHE A 49 0.19 0.69 -4.73
CA PHE A 49 -0.35 1.98 -4.30
C PHE A 49 0.25 2.46 -2.97
N PHE A 50 0.50 1.57 -2.01
CA PHE A 50 1.15 1.93 -0.75
C PHE A 50 2.59 2.38 -0.96
N ILE A 51 3.38 1.61 -1.71
CA ILE A 51 4.76 1.95 -2.06
C ILE A 51 4.82 3.29 -2.80
N LEU A 52 3.95 3.49 -3.79
CA LEU A 52 3.90 4.72 -4.57
C LEU A 52 3.49 5.93 -3.71
N SER A 53 2.57 5.74 -2.76
CA SER A 53 2.18 6.77 -1.79
C SER A 53 3.37 7.18 -0.93
N GLY A 54 4.15 6.22 -0.41
CA GLY A 54 5.39 6.47 0.33
C GLY A 54 6.44 7.20 -0.49
N PHE A 55 6.65 6.78 -1.73
CA PHE A 55 7.61 7.39 -2.65
C PHE A 55 7.32 8.89 -2.87
N PHE A 56 6.08 9.23 -3.23
CA PHE A 56 5.70 10.64 -3.44
C PHE A 56 5.61 11.44 -2.14
N MET A 57 5.26 10.79 -1.03
CA MET A 57 5.28 11.42 0.29
C MET A 57 6.71 11.86 0.65
N MET A 58 7.69 10.97 0.52
CA MET A 58 9.09 11.29 0.81
C MET A 58 9.64 12.34 -0.16
N GLN A 59 9.26 12.29 -1.44
CA GLN A 59 9.58 13.34 -2.40
C GLN A 59 9.08 14.72 -1.95
N LYS A 60 7.87 14.79 -1.41
CA LYS A 60 7.32 16.04 -0.88
C LYS A 60 8.08 16.48 0.38
N ILE A 61 8.39 15.57 1.29
CA ILE A 61 9.14 15.86 2.52
C ILE A 61 10.52 16.46 2.19
N GLU A 62 11.29 15.86 1.27
CA GLU A 62 12.60 16.41 0.86
C GLU A 62 12.48 17.82 0.27
N LYS A 63 11.47 18.07 -0.57
CA LYS A 63 11.24 19.42 -1.11
C LYS A 63 10.93 20.42 0.00
N LEU A 64 10.16 20.02 1.01
CA LEU A 64 9.85 20.86 2.15
C LEU A 64 11.11 21.18 2.96
N PHE A 65 11.97 20.19 3.23
CA PHE A 65 13.27 20.42 3.89
C PHE A 65 14.20 21.33 3.08
N ALA A 66 14.22 21.21 1.75
CA ALA A 66 15.02 22.08 0.89
C ALA A 66 14.50 23.54 0.91
N SER A 67 13.19 23.74 1.05
CA SER A 67 12.57 25.07 1.10
C SER A 67 12.54 25.70 2.50
N ASN A 68 12.68 24.90 3.55
CA ASN A 68 12.52 25.33 4.93
C ASN A 68 13.50 24.58 5.82
N ASN A 69 14.49 25.29 6.38
CA ASN A 69 15.61 24.72 7.12
C ASN A 69 15.18 23.90 8.36
N SER A 70 13.98 24.14 8.91
CA SER A 70 13.43 23.34 10.01
C SER A 70 11.93 23.03 9.82
N LEU A 71 11.62 21.74 9.73
CA LEU A 71 10.24 21.25 9.81
C LEU A 71 9.98 20.75 11.23
N ASN A 72 9.00 21.34 11.91
CA ASN A 72 8.49 20.77 13.14
C ASN A 72 7.70 19.47 12.81
N PRO A 73 8.09 18.30 13.34
CA PRO A 73 7.45 17.03 12.99
C PRO A 73 5.95 17.01 13.29
N GLU A 74 5.53 17.50 14.45
CA GLU A 74 4.14 17.44 14.91
C GLU A 74 3.23 18.30 14.00
N LYS A 75 3.56 19.59 13.84
CA LYS A 75 2.77 20.53 13.02
C LYS A 75 2.72 20.12 11.56
N SER A 76 3.86 19.69 10.99
CA SER A 76 3.92 19.28 9.59
C SER A 76 3.12 17.99 9.33
N THR A 77 3.12 17.05 10.30
CA THR A 77 2.33 15.82 10.22
C THR A 77 0.83 16.12 10.30
N VAL A 78 0.39 16.99 11.21
CA VAL A 78 -1.02 17.40 11.31
C VAL A 78 -1.49 18.09 10.03
N SER A 79 -0.68 18.99 9.47
CA SER A 79 -0.97 19.65 8.20
C SER A 79 -1.10 18.65 7.04
N PHE A 80 -0.17 17.69 6.96
CA PHE A 80 -0.21 16.61 5.99
C PHE A 80 -1.47 15.75 6.13
N PHE A 81 -1.80 15.37 7.36
CA PHE A 81 -2.96 14.54 7.68
C PHE A 81 -4.26 15.24 7.29
N ALA A 82 -4.45 16.50 7.72
CA ALA A 82 -5.62 17.28 7.37
C ALA A 82 -5.79 17.45 5.86
N ALA A 83 -4.70 17.73 5.13
CA ALA A 83 -4.73 17.82 3.67
C ALA A 83 -5.11 16.49 3.01
N ARG A 84 -4.66 15.37 3.58
CA ARG A 84 -4.98 14.03 3.08
C ARG A 84 -6.43 13.66 3.34
N VAL A 85 -6.95 13.91 4.56
CA VAL A 85 -8.37 13.72 4.91
C VAL A 85 -9.25 14.57 3.98
N LYS A 86 -8.95 15.86 3.83
CA LYS A 86 -9.72 16.76 2.94
C LYS A 86 -9.80 16.26 1.50
N ARG A 87 -8.75 15.60 1.02
CA ARG A 87 -8.68 15.04 -0.34
C ARG A 87 -9.43 13.71 -0.47
N LEU A 88 -9.31 12.82 0.51
CA LEU A 88 -9.86 11.46 0.43
C LEU A 88 -11.33 11.40 0.87
N TYR A 89 -11.66 12.11 1.95
CA TYR A 89 -12.93 11.95 2.65
C TYR A 89 -14.18 12.25 1.80
N PRO A 90 -14.23 13.32 0.96
CA PRO A 90 -15.43 13.61 0.18
C PRO A 90 -15.82 12.48 -0.80
N LEU A 91 -14.84 11.93 -1.53
CA LEU A 91 -15.08 10.81 -2.44
C LEU A 91 -15.34 9.51 -1.69
N TYR A 92 -14.66 9.33 -0.57
CA TYR A 92 -14.81 8.16 0.29
C TYR A 92 -16.22 8.07 0.90
N ILE A 93 -16.74 9.15 1.47
CA ILE A 93 -18.09 9.13 2.06
C ILE A 93 -19.16 8.99 0.99
N PHE A 94 -18.93 9.59 -0.18
CA PHE A 94 -19.81 9.45 -1.33
C PHE A 94 -19.84 8.00 -1.85
N SER A 95 -18.68 7.32 -1.94
CA SER A 95 -18.65 5.92 -2.35
C SER A 95 -19.30 5.00 -1.32
N LEU A 96 -19.12 5.27 -0.02
CA LEU A 96 -19.80 4.54 1.06
C LEU A 96 -21.32 4.72 0.97
N PHE A 97 -21.80 5.93 0.70
CA PHE A 97 -23.23 6.21 0.48
C PHE A 97 -23.79 5.43 -0.71
N LEU A 98 -23.11 5.49 -1.88
CA LEU A 98 -23.54 4.74 -3.07
C LEU A 98 -23.56 3.23 -2.81
N PHE A 99 -22.58 2.71 -2.06
CA PHE A 99 -22.52 1.31 -1.69
C PHE A 99 -23.71 0.90 -0.80
N MET A 100 -24.04 1.70 0.21
CA MET A 100 -25.22 1.46 1.05
C MET A 100 -26.54 1.50 0.25
N LEU A 101 -26.66 2.44 -0.69
CA LEU A 101 -27.82 2.50 -1.59
C LEU A 101 -27.93 1.24 -2.46
N ALA A 102 -26.82 0.82 -3.06
CA ALA A 102 -26.77 -0.40 -3.87
C ALA A 102 -27.12 -1.65 -3.04
N LEU A 103 -26.61 -1.76 -1.81
CA LEU A 103 -26.97 -2.84 -0.89
C LEU A 103 -28.46 -2.85 -0.58
N LYS A 104 -29.08 -1.68 -0.35
CA LYS A 104 -30.51 -1.60 -0.09
C LYS A 104 -31.36 -2.03 -1.29
N ILE A 105 -30.90 -1.74 -2.52
CA ILE A 105 -31.58 -2.17 -3.75
C ILE A 105 -31.48 -3.69 -3.93
N VAL A 106 -30.28 -4.26 -3.73
CA VAL A 106 -30.02 -5.69 -3.95
C VAL A 106 -30.56 -6.56 -2.81
N LYS A 107 -30.58 -6.06 -1.58
CA LYS A 107 -31.10 -6.72 -0.38
C LYS A 107 -32.10 -5.79 0.33
N PRO A 108 -33.37 -5.74 -0.11
CA PRO A 108 -34.38 -4.85 0.46
C PRO A 108 -34.63 -5.06 1.97
N GLU A 109 -34.42 -6.27 2.48
CA GLU A 109 -34.48 -6.63 3.90
C GLU A 109 -33.31 -6.07 4.73
N TYR A 110 -32.29 -5.52 4.08
CA TYR A 110 -31.12 -4.97 4.74
C TYR A 110 -31.46 -3.73 5.58
N GLY A 111 -31.21 -3.84 6.89
CA GLY A 111 -31.38 -2.76 7.86
C GLY A 111 -30.25 -1.74 7.77
N LEU A 112 -30.45 -0.67 7.00
CA LEU A 112 -29.44 0.39 6.82
C LEU A 112 -28.98 0.99 8.16
N LEU A 113 -29.91 1.27 9.08
CA LEU A 113 -29.61 1.92 10.34
C LEU A 113 -28.81 1.03 11.31
N SER A 114 -29.08 -0.28 11.34
CA SER A 114 -28.32 -1.20 12.19
C SER A 114 -26.88 -1.35 11.67
N HIS A 115 -26.72 -1.58 10.37
CA HIS A 115 -25.39 -1.74 9.77
C HIS A 115 -24.57 -0.45 9.78
N ALA A 116 -25.19 0.72 9.65
CA ALA A 116 -24.50 2.00 9.81
C ALA A 116 -23.98 2.20 11.25
N LYS A 117 -24.71 1.70 12.27
CA LYS A 117 -24.25 1.73 13.67
C LYS A 117 -23.11 0.76 13.90
N ASP A 118 -23.19 -0.43 13.32
CA ASP A 118 -22.16 -1.46 13.48
C ASP A 118 -20.86 -1.09 12.74
N GLY A 119 -20.98 -0.44 11.58
CA GLY A 119 -19.87 0.07 10.78
C GLY A 119 -19.48 1.51 11.09
N PHE A 120 -19.61 1.98 12.34
CA PHE A 120 -19.16 3.31 12.76
C PHE A 120 -17.72 3.61 12.31
N ALA A 121 -16.83 2.62 12.36
CA ALA A 121 -15.44 2.76 11.93
C ALA A 121 -15.30 3.16 10.46
N ASP A 122 -16.24 2.77 9.59
CA ASP A 122 -16.23 3.16 8.18
C ASP A 122 -16.40 4.65 8.00
N PHE A 123 -17.28 5.30 8.77
CA PHE A 123 -17.53 6.73 8.63
C PHE A 123 -16.33 7.61 9.02
N PHE A 124 -15.39 7.07 9.78
CA PHE A 124 -14.20 7.81 10.25
C PHE A 124 -12.89 7.28 9.66
N MET A 125 -12.95 6.37 8.68
CA MET A 125 -11.78 5.69 8.11
C MET A 125 -10.93 4.99 9.18
N LEU A 126 -11.56 4.30 10.14
CA LEU A 126 -10.92 3.64 11.29
C LEU A 126 -10.86 2.11 11.19
N GLN A 127 -11.20 1.52 10.05
CA GLN A 127 -11.32 0.07 9.89
C GLN A 127 -10.04 -0.72 10.21
N VAL A 128 -8.86 -0.09 10.11
CA VAL A 128 -7.61 -0.78 10.48
C VAL A 128 -7.42 -0.97 12.00
N PHE A 129 -8.26 -0.36 12.82
CA PHE A 129 -8.20 -0.44 14.29
C PHE A 129 -9.35 -1.22 14.92
N PHE A 130 -10.46 -1.39 14.20
CA PHE A 130 -11.68 -2.00 14.74
C PHE A 130 -12.07 -3.22 13.91
N GLU A 131 -12.29 -4.34 14.59
CA GLU A 131 -12.53 -5.65 13.99
C GLU A 131 -13.98 -5.89 13.54
N LYS A 132 -14.93 -5.06 13.99
CA LYS A 132 -16.36 -5.24 13.69
C LYS A 132 -16.63 -5.22 12.18
N GLU A 133 -17.60 -6.04 11.76
CA GLU A 133 -18.17 -6.15 10.41
C GLU A 133 -18.29 -4.75 9.75
N PRO A 134 -17.34 -4.37 8.87
CA PRO A 134 -17.39 -3.07 8.22
C PRO A 134 -18.56 -3.02 7.26
N VAL A 135 -19.18 -1.85 7.09
CA VAL A 135 -20.21 -1.65 6.06
C VAL A 135 -19.67 -2.08 4.70
N ASN A 136 -18.41 -1.72 4.40
CA ASN A 136 -17.74 -2.15 3.19
C ASN A 136 -16.32 -2.65 3.52
N LEU A 137 -16.14 -3.97 3.43
CA LEU A 137 -14.89 -4.64 3.74
C LEU A 137 -13.68 -4.03 3.02
N HIS A 138 -13.83 -3.57 1.78
CA HIS A 138 -12.72 -3.12 0.94
C HIS A 138 -12.21 -1.71 1.29
N LEU A 139 -12.94 -0.94 2.11
CA LEU A 139 -12.55 0.41 2.50
C LEU A 139 -11.37 0.45 3.49
N TRP A 140 -10.97 -0.71 4.04
CA TRP A 140 -9.76 -0.85 4.86
C TRP A 140 -8.52 -0.23 4.20
N PHE A 141 -8.42 -0.31 2.87
CA PHE A 141 -7.29 0.25 2.11
C PHE A 141 -7.13 1.75 2.35
N VAL A 142 -8.24 2.51 2.33
CA VAL A 142 -8.20 3.96 2.52
C VAL A 142 -7.85 4.31 3.96
N SER A 143 -8.34 3.54 4.92
CA SER A 143 -7.98 3.64 6.33
C SER A 143 -6.48 3.36 6.55
N GLY A 144 -5.95 2.27 5.99
CA GLY A 144 -4.53 1.94 6.05
C GLY A 144 -3.66 2.99 5.37
N LEU A 145 -4.09 3.50 4.21
CA LEU A 145 -3.41 4.57 3.50
C LEU A 145 -3.33 5.85 4.34
N LEU A 146 -4.41 6.19 5.04
CA LEU A 146 -4.48 7.36 5.90
C LEU A 146 -3.56 7.19 7.11
N TRP A 147 -3.80 6.17 7.94
CA TRP A 147 -3.13 5.99 9.23
C TRP A 147 -1.69 5.47 9.10
N GLY A 148 -1.43 4.55 8.17
CA GLY A 148 -0.07 4.10 7.87
C GLY A 148 0.79 5.26 7.38
N SER A 149 0.24 6.14 6.54
CA SER A 149 0.98 7.34 6.10
C SER A 149 1.13 8.41 7.16
N PHE A 150 0.18 8.54 8.08
CA PHE A 150 0.30 9.46 9.22
C PHE A 150 1.53 9.12 10.06
N LEU A 151 1.66 7.85 10.47
CA LEU A 151 2.81 7.39 11.25
C LEU A 151 4.10 7.46 10.44
N ALA A 152 4.09 6.97 9.19
CA ALA A 152 5.27 7.01 8.33
C ALA A 152 5.77 8.44 8.07
N TYR A 153 4.87 9.40 7.84
CA TYR A 153 5.22 10.81 7.67
C TYR A 153 5.88 11.38 8.92
N TYR A 154 5.29 11.17 10.09
CA TYR A 154 5.85 11.65 11.36
C TYR A 154 7.27 11.12 11.57
N LEU A 155 7.46 9.81 11.40
CA LEU A 155 8.76 9.17 11.57
C LEU A 155 9.78 9.63 10.52
N ALA A 156 9.36 9.83 9.28
CA ALA A 156 10.22 10.35 8.22
C ALA A 156 10.72 11.77 8.50
N VAL A 157 9.86 12.66 9.00
CA VAL A 157 10.27 14.03 9.35
C VAL A 157 11.13 14.05 10.62
N LYS A 158 10.76 13.25 11.64
CA LYS A 158 11.44 13.23 12.94
C LYS A 158 12.81 12.55 12.89
N TYR A 159 12.90 11.39 12.24
CA TYR A 159 14.10 10.56 12.26
C TYR A 159 14.89 10.59 10.94
N ARG A 160 14.36 11.21 9.89
CA ARG A 160 15.04 11.45 8.60
C ARG A 160 15.69 10.19 8.04
N GLU A 161 17.01 10.21 7.82
CA GLU A 161 17.77 9.08 7.28
C GLU A 161 17.70 7.83 8.17
N LYS A 162 17.58 7.97 9.50
CA LYS A 162 17.41 6.80 10.38
C LYS A 162 16.10 6.08 10.05
N TYR A 163 15.04 6.82 9.74
CA TYR A 163 13.79 6.19 9.30
C TYR A 163 13.95 5.52 7.94
N THR A 164 14.43 6.25 6.93
CA THR A 164 14.45 5.75 5.54
C THR A 164 15.52 4.69 5.29
N CYS A 165 16.62 4.67 6.04
CA CYS A 165 17.71 3.71 5.84
C CYS A 165 17.64 2.51 6.79
N ILE A 166 16.98 2.62 7.95
CA ILE A 166 16.98 1.57 8.98
C ILE A 166 15.56 1.16 9.35
N ILE A 167 14.76 2.08 9.91
CA ILE A 167 13.46 1.73 10.51
C ILE A 167 12.49 1.21 9.44
N ALA A 168 12.35 1.90 8.31
CA ALA A 168 11.38 1.54 7.28
C ALA A 168 11.75 0.22 6.57
N PRO A 169 13.01 -0.03 6.15
CA PRO A 169 13.41 -1.33 5.62
C PRO A 169 13.23 -2.48 6.61
N LEU A 170 13.60 -2.28 7.88
CA LEU A 170 13.42 -3.31 8.91
C LEU A 170 11.95 -3.56 9.23
N ALA A 171 11.11 -2.53 9.24
CA ALA A 171 9.66 -2.68 9.42
C ALA A 171 9.05 -3.49 8.26
N PHE A 172 9.48 -3.26 7.03
CA PHE A 172 9.07 -4.05 5.86
C PHE A 172 9.55 -5.51 5.95
N LEU A 173 10.83 -5.74 6.24
CA LEU A 173 11.36 -7.10 6.39
C LEU A 173 10.70 -7.85 7.55
N GLY A 174 10.47 -7.18 8.69
CA GLY A 174 9.79 -7.77 9.84
C GLY A 174 8.34 -8.13 9.52
N PHE A 175 7.59 -7.23 8.88
CA PHE A 175 6.23 -7.52 8.45
C PHE A 175 6.17 -8.64 7.40
N ALA A 176 7.01 -8.59 6.36
CA ALA A 176 7.07 -9.61 5.33
C ALA A 176 7.49 -10.98 5.89
N GLY A 177 8.47 -11.01 6.79
CA GLY A 177 8.92 -12.22 7.47
C GLY A 177 7.84 -12.82 8.36
N TYR A 178 7.15 -12.00 9.15
CA TYR A 178 5.99 -12.44 9.93
C TYR A 178 4.89 -13.03 9.04
N CYS A 179 4.58 -12.37 7.93
CA CYS A 179 3.56 -12.84 6.99
C CYS A 179 3.95 -14.16 6.31
N PHE A 180 5.21 -14.28 5.91
CA PHE A 180 5.76 -15.49 5.29
C PHE A 180 5.66 -16.69 6.24
N THR A 181 6.09 -16.52 7.50
CA THR A 181 6.12 -17.61 8.49
C THR A 181 4.72 -18.06 8.92
N ASN A 182 3.77 -17.13 9.10
CA ASN A 182 2.47 -17.45 9.68
C ASN A 182 1.36 -17.71 8.65
N PHE A 183 1.45 -17.10 7.46
CA PHE A 183 0.36 -17.12 6.48
C PHE A 183 0.79 -17.53 5.07
N GLY A 184 2.09 -17.60 4.78
CA GLY A 184 2.62 -17.90 3.44
C GLY A 184 2.33 -16.83 2.37
N LYS A 185 1.69 -15.71 2.74
CA LYS A 185 1.35 -14.60 1.84
C LYS A 185 1.33 -13.28 2.59
N ILE A 186 1.59 -12.19 1.88
CA ILE A 186 1.53 -10.81 2.41
C ILE A 186 0.10 -10.25 2.47
N ASP A 187 -0.86 -10.94 1.83
CA ASP A 187 -2.26 -10.54 1.76
C ASP A 187 -2.99 -10.75 3.09
N ILE A 188 -2.68 -9.88 4.05
CA ILE A 188 -3.21 -9.92 5.41
C ILE A 188 -3.89 -8.59 5.72
N THR A 189 -5.17 -8.68 6.04
CA THR A 189 -6.01 -7.55 6.46
C THR A 189 -6.65 -7.79 7.82
N SER A 190 -6.41 -8.96 8.42
CA SER A 190 -7.00 -9.37 9.69
C SER A 190 -6.50 -8.52 10.86
N ILE A 191 -7.41 -8.27 11.79
CA ILE A 191 -7.10 -7.70 13.10
C ILE A 191 -7.07 -8.86 14.08
N SER A 192 -6.08 -8.84 14.98
CA SER A 192 -6.03 -9.71 16.15
C SER A 192 -5.60 -8.86 17.35
N PRO A 193 -5.79 -9.34 18.59
CA PRO A 193 -5.40 -8.60 19.80
C PRO A 193 -3.94 -8.14 19.82
N VAL A 194 -3.06 -8.83 19.08
CA VAL A 194 -1.61 -8.56 19.03
C VAL A 194 -1.18 -7.92 17.71
N PHE A 195 -2.05 -7.90 16.68
CA PHE A 195 -1.62 -7.56 15.33
C PHE A 195 -2.72 -6.86 14.51
N LEU A 196 -2.45 -5.62 14.14
CA LEU A 196 -3.26 -4.84 13.20
C LEU A 196 -2.74 -5.07 11.78
N GLY A 197 -3.10 -6.20 11.16
CA GLY A 197 -2.48 -6.64 9.90
C GLY A 197 -2.59 -5.63 8.77
N ALA A 198 -3.79 -5.09 8.55
CA ALA A 198 -4.02 -4.05 7.54
C ALA A 198 -3.19 -2.77 7.78
N PHE A 199 -3.04 -2.35 9.04
CA PHE A 199 -2.24 -1.19 9.40
C PHE A 199 -0.75 -1.42 9.15
N PHE A 200 -0.21 -2.55 9.64
CA PHE A 200 1.22 -2.86 9.50
C PHE A 200 1.60 -3.11 8.05
N ARG A 201 0.73 -3.72 7.26
CA ARG A 201 0.88 -3.84 5.80
C ARG A 201 1.07 -2.47 5.17
N ALA A 202 0.08 -1.59 5.34
CA ALA A 202 0.11 -0.24 4.79
C ALA A 202 1.32 0.57 5.27
N PHE A 203 1.60 0.58 6.58
CA PHE A 203 2.70 1.32 7.18
C PHE A 203 4.06 0.85 6.65
N SER A 204 4.30 -0.46 6.59
CA SER A 204 5.57 -1.02 6.16
C SER A 204 5.84 -0.77 4.68
N GLU A 205 4.81 -0.87 3.83
CA GLU A 205 4.91 -0.66 2.38
C GLU A 205 5.02 0.84 2.00
N ILE A 206 4.31 1.72 2.71
CA ILE A 206 4.55 3.17 2.61
C ILE A 206 5.97 3.49 3.05
N GLY A 207 6.45 2.87 4.14
CA GLY A 207 7.80 3.04 4.64
C GLY A 207 8.86 2.66 3.60
N ILE A 208 8.79 1.46 3.02
CA ILE A 208 9.75 1.05 1.98
C ILE A 208 9.64 1.94 0.73
N GLY A 209 8.45 2.47 0.42
CA GLY A 209 8.28 3.52 -0.59
C GLY A 209 9.11 4.78 -0.33
N CYS A 210 9.20 5.23 0.93
CA CYS A 210 10.08 6.34 1.32
C CYS A 210 11.56 5.99 1.08
N THR A 211 11.98 4.79 1.48
CA THR A 211 13.35 4.29 1.22
C THR A 211 13.68 4.29 -0.27
N LEU A 212 12.78 3.76 -1.10
CA LEU A 212 12.95 3.68 -2.55
C LEU A 212 13.11 5.07 -3.17
N TYR A 213 12.38 6.07 -2.68
CA TYR A 213 12.58 7.46 -3.10
C TYR A 213 13.98 7.97 -2.74
N CYS A 214 14.47 7.73 -1.51
CA CYS A 214 15.81 8.14 -1.11
C CYS A 214 16.90 7.47 -1.98
N ILE A 215 16.73 6.19 -2.30
CA ILE A 215 17.62 5.46 -3.22
C ILE A 215 17.58 6.12 -4.60
N TYR A 216 16.38 6.29 -5.18
CA TYR A 216 16.18 6.96 -6.46
C TYR A 216 16.85 8.34 -6.50
N ASN A 217 16.66 9.15 -5.46
CA ASN A 217 17.20 10.50 -5.39
C ASN A 217 18.74 10.53 -5.34
N LYS A 218 19.37 9.52 -4.71
CA LYS A 218 20.83 9.34 -4.72
C LYS A 218 21.35 8.83 -6.07
N LEU A 219 20.55 8.04 -6.77
CA LEU A 219 20.92 7.40 -8.05
C LEU A 219 20.68 8.29 -9.27
N LYS A 220 19.66 9.16 -9.28
CA LYS A 220 19.23 9.93 -10.47
C LYS A 220 20.32 10.82 -11.11
N ASN A 221 21.31 11.24 -10.33
CA ASN A 221 22.42 12.09 -10.78
C ASN A 221 23.70 11.28 -11.06
N ARG A 222 23.66 9.96 -10.92
CA ARG A 222 24.80 9.10 -11.26
C ARG A 222 24.76 8.78 -12.74
N ASP A 223 25.93 8.89 -13.38
CA ASP A 223 26.12 8.45 -14.74
C ASP A 223 26.28 6.92 -14.77
N PHE A 224 25.21 6.23 -15.17
CA PHE A 224 25.21 4.78 -15.32
C PHE A 224 25.88 4.29 -16.60
N SER A 225 26.33 5.18 -17.50
CA SER A 225 27.06 4.78 -18.71
C SER A 225 28.39 4.06 -18.40
N LYS A 226 28.92 4.25 -17.18
CA LYS A 226 30.13 3.59 -16.65
C LYS A 226 29.84 2.30 -15.88
N LEU A 227 28.58 1.92 -15.63
CA LEU A 227 28.29 0.59 -15.09
C LEU A 227 28.49 -0.44 -16.20
N ASP A 228 29.63 -1.12 -16.13
CA ASP A 228 30.02 -2.21 -17.01
C ASP A 228 28.85 -3.15 -17.30
N LYS A 229 28.59 -3.44 -18.59
CA LYS A 229 27.55 -4.35 -19.08
C LYS A 229 27.56 -5.70 -18.35
N ASN A 230 28.71 -6.10 -17.82
CA ASN A 230 28.89 -7.30 -17.02
C ASN A 230 28.09 -7.31 -15.70
N HIS A 231 27.84 -6.15 -15.07
CA HIS A 231 27.07 -6.09 -13.81
C HIS A 231 25.58 -6.34 -14.02
N ALA A 232 25.00 -5.77 -15.08
CA ALA A 232 23.61 -6.03 -15.46
C ALA A 232 23.41 -7.51 -15.86
N LEU A 233 24.37 -8.09 -16.59
CA LEU A 233 24.36 -9.50 -16.96
C LEU A 233 24.49 -10.42 -15.74
N ARG A 234 25.38 -10.10 -14.79
CA ARG A 234 25.53 -10.83 -13.52
C ARG A 234 24.27 -10.76 -12.66
N PHE A 235 23.64 -9.60 -12.56
CA PHE A 235 22.39 -9.44 -11.80
C PHE A 235 21.23 -10.23 -12.44
N GLY A 236 21.11 -10.20 -13.77
CA GLY A 236 20.17 -11.05 -14.52
C GLY A 236 20.42 -12.53 -14.30
N ASN A 237 21.69 -12.96 -14.31
CA ASN A 237 22.07 -14.35 -14.05
C ASN A 237 21.78 -14.79 -12.61
N HIS A 238 21.95 -13.91 -11.62
CA HIS A 238 21.59 -14.20 -10.24
C HIS A 238 20.08 -14.36 -10.06
N ILE A 239 19.27 -13.49 -10.67
CA ILE A 239 17.80 -13.65 -10.64
C ILE A 239 17.38 -14.94 -11.32
N ALA A 240 17.95 -15.26 -12.49
CA ALA A 240 17.68 -16.51 -13.20
C ALA A 240 18.08 -17.74 -12.38
N ALA A 241 19.21 -17.70 -11.68
CA ALA A 241 19.65 -18.76 -10.78
C ALA A 241 18.69 -18.93 -9.59
N SER A 242 18.25 -17.85 -8.96
CA SER A 242 17.28 -17.88 -7.85
C SER A 242 15.94 -18.47 -8.27
N VAL A 243 15.44 -18.12 -9.45
CA VAL A 243 14.21 -18.70 -10.02
C VAL A 243 14.39 -20.19 -10.33
N ARG A 244 15.58 -20.60 -10.79
CA ARG A 244 15.90 -22.01 -11.07
C ARG A 244 15.99 -22.84 -9.78
N ILE A 245 16.63 -22.31 -8.74
CA ILE A 245 16.71 -22.93 -7.41
C ILE A 245 15.31 -23.09 -6.81
N TYR A 246 14.46 -22.06 -6.90
CA TYR A 246 13.08 -22.13 -6.43
C TYR A 246 12.27 -23.21 -7.16
N ARG A 247 12.43 -23.34 -8.49
CA ARG A 247 11.77 -24.39 -9.28
C ARG A 247 12.25 -25.80 -8.91
N VAL A 248 13.55 -25.97 -8.62
CA VAL A 248 14.12 -27.26 -8.20
C VAL A 248 13.67 -27.62 -6.79
N ALA A 249 13.70 -26.67 -5.85
CA ALA A 249 13.19 -26.87 -4.49
C ALA A 249 11.71 -27.29 -4.50
N ARG A 250 10.89 -26.61 -5.31
CA ARG A 250 9.48 -26.97 -5.46
C ARG A 250 9.27 -28.34 -6.13
N ALA A 251 10.17 -28.80 -6.99
CA ALA A 251 10.05 -30.13 -7.60
C ALA A 251 10.39 -31.26 -6.61
N LEU A 252 11.27 -31.00 -5.64
CA LEU A 252 11.65 -31.95 -4.60
C LEU A 252 10.62 -32.05 -3.46
N GLU A 253 9.78 -31.03 -3.27
CA GLU A 253 8.67 -31.07 -2.30
C GLU A 253 7.45 -31.89 -2.79
N TYR A 254 7.41 -32.28 -4.07
CA TYR A 254 6.33 -33.08 -4.67
C TYR A 254 6.79 -34.48 -5.14
N SER A 255 7.99 -34.92 -4.74
CA SER A 255 8.52 -36.27 -4.95
C SER A 255 8.64 -37.02 -3.64
#